data_AF-A0A953BVS2-F1
#
_entry.id   AF-A0A953BVS2-F1
#
_cell.length_a   1.000
_cell.length_b   1.000
_cell.length_c   1.000
_cell.angle_alpha   90.00
_cell.angle_beta   90.00
_cell.angle_gamma   90.00
#
_symmetry.space_group_name_H-M   'P 1'
#
loop_
_entity.id
_entity.type
_entity.pdbx_description
1 polymer ?
#
loop_
_entity_poly.entity_id
_entity_poly.type
_entity_poly.pdbx_seq_one_letter_code
_entity_poly.pdbx_strand_id
1 'polypeptide(L)'
;MRSIPWVMSWAMLRRSPWGLVGALLGANLLPVFLLSALRSAGGVDPNDPAMIIIHVVLSQITAFVLAAALFGSQGPVSGLFCFPASTATIVTWRLLPAMALAAAAVGGSTLAINALYGMDWPVLGPALTVAAALALVQAAFWLTYETWWMFVGVGAAGALIGTWHKAQYGPLSAMPTHYWRTVTAADVAQLLGFAALAWAGAVIGVGRLRRGDRIPSLGLAAWFLGVADRGPLASRRFRSGEAAHDWCEWRRKGWVMPAIVLLYMTFGVFGWLLGDRDSRELVNGLIAGGGALTLLGLLGGLVFGVSGANGFPIGQFLATRPITSGRMAWSVLRALARSVLTAWLIWLVALLIALAALWTDGFDLRQVQPSLAWWHFPLTLIGPWIVSAPIASLCLAGSEKRFSQTICAVTGVLIAGLAYGTFALSDEARQVFQQLSAALVGVACLGGTAAVTVLARRRKLVDTPVLIAAACTWLLLTGGVLLATADLGAAWPMTILGSGLAALAVAPAAAAPLALSLNRTR
;
A
#
# COMPACT_ATOMS: atom_id res chain seq x y z
N MET A 1 -22.84 -26.95 23.40
CA MET A 1 -22.15 -26.52 22.17
C MET A 1 -21.86 -25.03 22.29
N ARG A 2 -20.67 -24.55 21.93
CA ARG A 2 -20.38 -23.09 21.94
C ARG A 2 -21.20 -22.41 20.83
N SER A 3 -21.70 -21.21 21.09
CA SER A 3 -22.57 -20.49 20.13
C SER A 3 -21.81 -20.13 18.84
N ILE A 4 -22.51 -20.07 17.69
CA ILE A 4 -21.93 -19.61 16.40
C ILE A 4 -21.20 -18.26 16.53
N PRO A 5 -21.74 -17.24 17.23
CA PRO A 5 -21.06 -15.98 17.52
C PRO A 5 -19.65 -16.13 18.10
N TRP A 6 -19.53 -17.03 19.08
CA TRP A 6 -18.28 -17.29 19.78
C TRP A 6 -17.26 -17.91 18.84
N VAL A 7 -17.66 -18.90 18.04
CA VAL A 7 -16.77 -19.58 17.09
C VAL A 7 -16.24 -18.60 16.03
N MET A 8 -17.08 -17.70 15.51
CA MET A 8 -16.66 -16.71 14.51
C MET A 8 -15.66 -15.70 15.07
N SER A 9 -15.93 -15.17 16.27
CA SER A 9 -15.05 -14.23 16.96
C SER A 9 -13.71 -14.88 17.32
N TRP A 10 -13.77 -16.11 17.81
CA TRP A 10 -12.58 -16.92 18.13
C TRP A 10 -11.73 -17.24 16.91
N ALA A 11 -12.36 -17.59 15.78
CA ALA A 11 -11.66 -17.90 14.54
C ALA A 11 -10.88 -16.69 14.02
N MET A 12 -11.44 -15.48 14.13
CA MET A 12 -10.75 -14.24 13.76
C MET A 12 -9.46 -14.04 14.59
N LEU A 13 -9.57 -14.17 15.91
CA LEU A 13 -8.42 -14.04 16.82
C LEU A 13 -7.36 -15.13 16.61
N ARG A 14 -7.78 -16.37 16.30
CA ARG A 14 -6.86 -17.50 16.07
C ARG A 14 -6.18 -17.51 14.71
N ARG A 15 -6.77 -16.87 13.69
CA ARG A 15 -6.21 -16.92 12.33
C ARG A 15 -4.88 -16.19 12.22
N SER A 16 -4.74 -15.06 12.89
CA SER A 16 -3.52 -14.25 12.84
C SER A 16 -3.23 -13.52 14.16
N PRO A 17 -3.01 -14.26 15.28
CA PRO A 17 -2.75 -13.63 16.57
C PRO A 17 -1.50 -12.75 16.52
N TRP A 18 -0.43 -13.25 15.89
CA TRP A 18 0.82 -12.51 15.72
C TRP A 18 0.70 -11.35 14.72
N GLY A 19 -0.20 -11.44 13.74
CA GLY A 19 -0.45 -10.34 12.82
C GLY A 19 -1.14 -9.17 13.52
N LEU A 20 -2.11 -9.44 14.39
CA LEU A 20 -2.78 -8.40 15.19
C LEU A 20 -1.83 -7.77 16.21
N VAL A 21 -1.02 -8.57 16.92
CA VAL A 21 0.00 -8.05 17.84
C VAL A 21 1.05 -7.23 17.08
N GLY A 22 1.56 -7.75 15.96
CA GLY A 22 2.53 -7.05 15.12
C GLY A 22 1.98 -5.74 14.56
N ALA A 23 0.70 -5.71 14.18
CA ALA A 23 0.04 -4.49 13.72
C ALA A 23 -0.15 -3.49 14.85
N LEU A 24 -0.55 -3.92 16.05
CA LEU A 24 -0.65 -3.04 17.22
C LEU A 24 0.71 -2.42 17.58
N LEU A 25 1.76 -3.24 17.62
CA LEU A 25 3.12 -2.77 17.85
C LEU A 25 3.55 -1.81 16.73
N GLY A 26 3.43 -2.20 15.47
CA GLY A 26 3.80 -1.38 14.33
C GLY A 26 3.04 -0.04 14.27
N ALA A 27 1.76 -0.05 14.61
CA ALA A 27 0.91 1.13 14.66
C ALA A 27 1.34 2.12 15.77
N ASN A 28 1.87 1.62 16.90
CA ASN A 28 2.31 2.45 18.01
C ASN A 28 3.78 2.87 17.93
N LEU A 29 4.62 2.03 17.35
CA LEU A 29 6.06 2.23 17.30
C LEU A 29 6.45 3.53 16.57
N LEU A 30 5.79 3.83 15.45
CA LEU A 30 6.02 5.09 14.73
C LEU A 30 5.61 6.33 15.55
N PRO A 31 4.37 6.43 16.09
CA PRO A 31 3.99 7.50 17.02
C PRO A 31 4.96 7.69 18.19
N VAL A 32 5.31 6.61 18.90
CA VAL A 32 6.21 6.63 20.06
C VAL A 32 7.59 7.13 19.63
N PHE A 33 8.12 6.62 18.51
CA PHE A 33 9.41 7.07 17.99
C PHE A 33 9.39 8.58 17.67
N LEU A 34 8.37 9.03 16.93
CA LEU A 34 8.27 10.42 16.47
C LEU A 34 8.11 11.40 17.64
N LEU A 35 7.25 11.06 18.61
CA LEU A 35 7.03 11.88 19.81
C LEU A 35 8.24 11.88 20.75
N SER A 36 8.92 10.75 20.93
CA SER A 36 10.17 10.73 21.68
C SER A 36 11.24 11.59 21.01
N ALA A 37 11.33 11.55 19.67
CA ALA A 37 12.30 12.36 18.93
C ALA A 37 12.00 13.85 19.10
N LEU A 38 10.74 14.26 18.93
CA LEU A 38 10.31 15.63 19.18
C LEU A 38 10.56 16.06 20.63
N ARG A 39 10.27 15.18 21.61
CA ARG A 39 10.48 15.49 23.03
C ARG A 39 11.96 15.69 23.34
N SER A 40 12.83 14.86 22.77
CA SER A 40 14.28 14.98 22.93
C SER A 40 14.82 16.28 22.35
N ALA A 41 14.18 16.81 21.31
CA ALA A 41 14.50 18.11 20.71
C ALA A 41 13.81 19.29 21.42
N GLY A 42 13.06 19.06 22.51
CA GLY A 42 12.27 20.10 23.18
C GLY A 42 11.06 20.59 22.39
N GLY A 43 10.71 19.92 21.28
CA GLY A 43 9.61 20.31 20.39
C GLY A 43 8.24 19.75 20.76
N VAL A 44 8.10 19.08 21.91
CA VAL A 44 6.79 18.61 22.40
C VAL A 44 6.19 19.67 23.31
N ASP A 45 5.34 20.51 22.72
CA ASP A 45 4.41 21.38 23.44
C ASP A 45 2.97 20.95 23.11
N PRO A 46 2.19 20.43 24.08
CA PRO A 46 0.79 20.07 23.87
C PRO A 46 -0.10 21.22 23.38
N ASN A 47 0.34 22.47 23.52
CA ASN A 47 -0.38 23.65 23.07
C ASN A 47 -0.02 24.09 21.65
N ASP A 48 1.03 23.51 21.05
CA ASP A 48 1.42 23.82 19.68
C ASP A 48 0.36 23.27 18.69
N PRO A 49 -0.21 24.11 17.81
CA PRO A 49 -1.11 23.66 16.75
C PRO A 49 -0.56 22.50 15.90
N ALA A 50 0.76 22.41 15.72
CA ALA A 50 1.40 21.30 15.01
C ALA A 50 1.11 19.94 15.68
N MET A 51 0.94 19.90 17.00
CA MET A 51 0.60 18.66 17.72
C MET A 51 -0.81 18.16 17.42
N ILE A 52 -1.72 19.04 16.99
CA ILE A 52 -3.05 18.64 16.53
C ILE A 52 -2.92 17.89 15.20
N ILE A 53 -2.11 18.42 14.28
CA ILE A 53 -1.84 17.79 12.98
C ILE A 53 -1.17 16.43 13.20
N ILE A 54 -0.13 16.37 14.04
CA ILE A 54 0.57 15.12 14.39
C ILE A 54 -0.41 14.10 14.96
N HIS A 55 -1.27 14.49 15.91
CA HIS A 55 -2.29 13.61 16.47
C HIS A 55 -3.22 13.03 15.40
N VAL A 56 -3.80 13.88 14.53
CA VAL A 56 -4.72 13.46 13.47
C VAL A 56 -4.02 12.48 12.53
N VAL A 57 -2.82 12.80 12.05
CA VAL A 57 -2.06 11.93 11.13
C VAL A 57 -1.71 10.59 11.78
N LEU A 58 -1.19 10.60 13.01
CA LEU A 58 -0.81 9.38 13.71
C LEU A 58 -2.03 8.51 14.03
N SER A 59 -3.18 9.10 14.37
CA SER A 59 -4.42 8.37 14.59
C SER A 59 -4.91 7.66 13.31
N GLN A 60 -4.82 8.31 12.15
CA GLN A 60 -5.18 7.74 10.86
C GLN A 60 -4.24 6.61 10.44
N ILE A 61 -2.93 6.77 10.64
CA ILE A 61 -1.94 5.72 10.38
C ILE A 61 -2.21 4.50 11.27
N THR A 62 -2.43 4.75 12.57
CA THR A 62 -2.75 3.70 13.56
C THR A 62 -4.01 2.95 13.13
N ALA A 63 -5.07 3.68 12.79
CA ALA A 63 -6.32 3.13 12.32
C ALA A 63 -6.14 2.27 11.06
N PHE A 64 -5.39 2.77 10.08
CA PHE A 64 -5.15 2.07 8.81
C PHE A 64 -4.40 0.76 9.02
N VAL A 65 -3.31 0.77 9.78
CA VAL A 65 -2.49 -0.42 10.07
C VAL A 65 -3.32 -1.49 10.80
N LEU A 66 -4.09 -1.08 11.82
CA LEU A 66 -4.96 -1.98 12.57
C LEU A 66 -6.10 -2.52 11.72
N ALA A 67 -6.76 -1.69 10.92
CA ALA A 67 -7.84 -2.10 10.03
C ALA A 67 -7.34 -3.13 9.00
N ALA A 68 -6.17 -2.90 8.40
CA ALA A 68 -5.56 -3.84 7.46
C ALA A 68 -5.31 -5.22 8.10
N ALA A 69 -4.78 -5.23 9.33
CA ALA A 69 -4.55 -6.48 10.07
C ALA A 69 -5.86 -7.18 10.45
N LEU A 70 -6.88 -6.42 10.85
CA LEU A 70 -8.21 -6.95 11.16
C LEU A 70 -8.87 -7.56 9.93
N PHE A 71 -8.81 -6.90 8.77
CA PHE A 71 -9.31 -7.46 7.50
C PHE A 71 -8.59 -8.76 7.13
N GLY A 72 -7.27 -8.80 7.28
CA GLY A 72 -6.48 -10.03 7.09
C GLY A 72 -6.89 -11.15 8.05
N SER A 73 -7.13 -10.82 9.33
CA SER A 73 -7.53 -11.78 10.36
C SER A 73 -8.93 -12.36 10.17
N GLN A 74 -9.86 -11.58 9.58
CA GLN A 74 -11.19 -12.05 9.23
C GLN A 74 -11.11 -13.08 8.09
N GLY A 75 -10.27 -12.82 7.09
CA GLY A 75 -10.18 -13.63 5.87
C GLY A 75 -11.51 -13.72 5.08
N PRO A 76 -11.59 -14.58 4.05
CA PRO A 76 -12.69 -14.56 3.10
C PRO A 76 -14.01 -14.97 3.74
N VAL A 77 -15.06 -14.19 3.46
CA VAL A 77 -16.43 -14.46 3.93
C VAL A 77 -17.04 -15.69 3.27
N SER A 78 -16.54 -16.10 2.10
CA SER A 78 -17.04 -17.26 1.35
C SER A 78 -16.96 -18.57 2.12
N GLY A 79 -15.96 -18.73 2.99
CA GLY A 79 -15.85 -19.90 3.87
C GLY A 79 -16.99 -20.02 4.88
N LEU A 80 -17.81 -18.96 5.05
CA LEU A 80 -18.95 -18.94 5.96
C LEU A 80 -20.29 -19.21 5.27
N PHE A 81 -20.33 -19.32 3.94
CA PHE A 81 -21.59 -19.38 3.20
C PHE A 81 -22.38 -20.67 3.48
N CYS A 82 -21.67 -21.75 3.82
CA CYS A 82 -22.25 -23.04 4.17
C CYS A 82 -22.78 -23.12 5.61
N PHE A 83 -22.52 -22.11 6.46
CA PHE A 83 -23.03 -22.14 7.83
C PHE A 83 -24.55 -21.91 7.83
N PRO A 84 -25.32 -22.65 8.66
CA PRO A 84 -26.76 -22.50 8.80
C PRO A 84 -27.10 -21.27 9.66
N ALA A 85 -26.56 -20.11 9.29
CA ALA A 85 -26.79 -18.83 9.92
C ALA A 85 -27.35 -17.83 8.88
N SER A 86 -28.22 -16.93 9.33
CA SER A 86 -28.70 -15.84 8.48
C SER A 86 -27.53 -14.94 8.08
N THR A 87 -27.62 -14.31 6.90
CA THR A 87 -26.59 -13.37 6.44
C THR A 87 -26.37 -12.22 7.43
N ALA A 88 -27.45 -11.73 8.05
CA ALA A 88 -27.41 -10.75 9.12
C ALA A 88 -26.56 -11.23 10.32
N THR A 89 -26.74 -12.48 10.73
CA THR A 89 -25.94 -13.09 11.81
C THR A 89 -24.46 -13.14 11.42
N ILE A 90 -24.14 -13.62 10.22
CA ILE A 90 -22.76 -13.72 9.74
C ILE A 90 -22.07 -12.34 9.73
N VAL A 91 -22.75 -11.32 9.22
CA VAL A 91 -22.23 -9.95 9.15
C VAL A 91 -22.05 -9.35 10.54
N THR A 92 -23.05 -9.46 11.41
CA THR A 92 -23.01 -8.92 12.78
C THR A 92 -21.81 -9.45 13.55
N TRP A 93 -21.61 -10.77 13.52
CA TRP A 93 -20.53 -11.43 14.27
C TRP A 93 -19.16 -11.36 13.59
N ARG A 94 -19.07 -10.78 12.39
CA ARG A 94 -17.81 -10.38 11.78
C ARG A 94 -17.47 -8.92 12.08
N LEU A 95 -18.45 -8.02 11.96
CA LEU A 95 -18.25 -6.59 12.15
C LEU A 95 -18.08 -6.22 13.61
N LEU A 96 -18.97 -6.65 14.50
CA LEU A 96 -18.99 -6.20 15.90
C LEU A 96 -17.66 -6.48 16.63
N PRO A 97 -17.06 -7.69 16.57
CA PRO A 97 -15.79 -7.94 17.24
C PRO A 97 -14.64 -7.16 16.61
N ALA A 98 -14.63 -6.99 15.29
CA ALA A 98 -13.59 -6.23 14.60
C ALA A 98 -13.67 -4.72 14.93
N MET A 99 -14.88 -4.15 14.98
CA MET A 99 -15.12 -2.78 15.42
C MET A 99 -14.68 -2.56 16.87
N ALA A 100 -15.06 -3.48 17.77
CA ALA A 100 -14.68 -3.40 19.18
C ALA A 100 -13.15 -3.49 19.37
N LEU A 101 -12.49 -4.42 18.66
CA LEU A 101 -11.03 -4.53 18.70
C LEU A 101 -10.34 -3.32 18.11
N ALA A 102 -10.85 -2.75 17.02
CA ALA A 102 -10.27 -1.55 16.41
C ALA A 102 -10.38 -0.34 17.36
N ALA A 103 -11.56 -0.12 17.94
CA ALA A 103 -11.76 0.94 18.93
C ALA A 103 -10.88 0.74 20.17
N ALA A 104 -10.83 -0.47 20.72
CA ALA A 104 -10.00 -0.78 21.89
C ALA A 104 -8.50 -0.60 21.58
N ALA A 105 -8.05 -1.03 20.41
CA ALA A 105 -6.66 -0.90 20.00
C ALA A 105 -6.26 0.57 19.80
N VAL A 106 -7.07 1.37 19.11
CA VAL A 106 -6.80 2.81 18.93
C VAL A 106 -6.89 3.54 20.27
N GLY A 107 -7.95 3.32 21.05
CA GLY A 107 -8.11 3.94 22.36
C GLY A 107 -6.98 3.59 23.32
N GLY A 108 -6.58 2.32 23.39
CA GLY A 108 -5.44 1.87 24.19
C GLY A 108 -4.11 2.46 23.72
N SER A 109 -3.91 2.59 22.41
CA SER A 109 -2.74 3.23 21.81
C SER A 109 -2.65 4.69 22.21
N THR A 110 -3.74 5.45 22.09
CA THR A 110 -3.79 6.86 22.49
C THR A 110 -3.61 7.04 23.99
N LEU A 111 -4.22 6.17 24.82
CA LEU A 111 -4.02 6.19 26.27
C LEU A 111 -2.55 5.95 26.65
N ALA A 112 -1.88 4.99 26.00
CA ALA A 112 -0.47 4.72 26.23
C ALA A 112 0.39 5.93 25.84
N ILE A 113 0.12 6.55 24.69
CA ILE A 113 0.81 7.78 24.25
C ILE A 113 0.59 8.92 25.26
N ASN A 114 -0.65 9.14 25.70
CA ASN A 114 -0.94 10.16 26.71
C ASN A 114 -0.18 9.91 28.01
N ALA A 115 -0.13 8.66 28.48
CA ALA A 115 0.60 8.30 29.69
C ALA A 115 2.12 8.50 29.55
N LEU A 116 2.69 8.23 28.38
CA LEU A 116 4.14 8.34 28.14
C LEU A 116 4.60 9.80 27.93
N TYR A 117 3.79 10.62 27.27
CA TYR A 117 4.20 11.95 26.80
C TYR A 117 3.41 13.12 27.38
N GLY A 118 2.32 12.88 28.11
CA GLY A 118 1.49 13.95 28.69
C GLY A 118 0.76 14.79 27.65
N MET A 119 0.33 14.20 26.54
CA MET A 119 -0.25 14.93 25.39
C MET A 119 -1.73 15.30 25.55
N ASP A 120 -2.44 14.73 26.53
CA ASP A 120 -3.88 14.90 26.75
C ASP A 120 -4.74 14.75 25.47
N TRP A 121 -4.33 13.88 24.55
CA TRP A 121 -5.04 13.66 23.29
C TRP A 121 -6.39 13.00 23.51
N PRO A 122 -7.43 13.37 22.74
CA PRO A 122 -8.74 12.77 22.86
C PRO A 122 -8.71 11.28 22.48
N VAL A 123 -9.27 10.44 23.35
CA VAL A 123 -9.24 8.98 23.20
C VAL A 123 -10.52 8.46 22.55
N LEU A 124 -11.67 8.85 23.11
CA LEU A 124 -12.96 8.24 22.78
C LEU A 124 -13.39 8.53 21.33
N GLY A 125 -13.27 9.78 20.89
CA GLY A 125 -13.67 10.21 19.56
C GLY A 125 -12.97 9.40 18.46
N PRO A 126 -11.64 9.46 18.34
CA PRO A 126 -10.89 8.69 17.35
C PRO A 126 -11.17 7.18 17.42
N ALA A 127 -11.28 6.60 18.62
CA ALA A 127 -11.58 5.18 18.78
C ALA A 127 -12.94 4.78 18.17
N LEU A 128 -13.99 5.56 18.44
CA LEU A 128 -15.33 5.32 17.87
C LEU A 128 -15.36 5.56 16.35
N THR A 129 -14.67 6.59 15.87
CA THR A 129 -14.54 6.86 14.42
C THR A 129 -13.91 5.68 13.69
N VAL A 130 -12.85 5.09 14.25
CA VAL A 130 -12.16 3.97 13.60
C VAL A 130 -13.04 2.73 13.54
N ALA A 131 -13.86 2.48 14.58
CA ALA A 131 -14.85 1.41 14.52
C ALA A 131 -15.88 1.64 13.39
N ALA A 132 -16.43 2.85 13.27
CA ALA A 132 -17.38 3.18 12.20
C ALA A 132 -16.72 3.13 10.80
N ALA A 133 -15.50 3.64 10.68
CA ALA A 133 -14.72 3.62 9.44
C ALA A 133 -14.45 2.18 8.97
N LEU A 134 -14.04 1.30 9.89
CA LEU A 134 -13.83 -0.12 9.60
C LEU A 134 -15.12 -0.77 9.08
N ALA A 135 -16.25 -0.50 9.72
CA ALA A 135 -17.54 -1.02 9.27
C ALA A 135 -17.90 -0.53 7.87
N LEU A 136 -17.80 0.78 7.61
CA LEU A 136 -18.10 1.39 6.31
C LEU A 136 -17.20 0.82 5.19
N VAL A 137 -15.89 0.75 5.44
CA VAL A 137 -14.93 0.20 4.46
C VAL A 137 -15.20 -1.27 4.19
N GLN A 138 -15.48 -2.07 5.22
CA GLN A 138 -15.79 -3.49 5.04
C GLN A 138 -17.12 -3.71 4.30
N ALA A 139 -18.12 -2.90 4.62
CA ALA A 139 -19.41 -2.92 3.92
C ALA A 139 -19.24 -2.56 2.46
N ALA A 140 -18.49 -1.50 2.16
CA ALA A 140 -18.16 -1.11 0.80
C ALA A 140 -17.42 -2.24 0.06
N PHE A 141 -16.41 -2.84 0.70
CA PHE A 141 -15.67 -3.97 0.15
C PHE A 141 -16.59 -5.15 -0.21
N TRP A 142 -17.49 -5.58 0.69
CA TRP A 142 -18.44 -6.66 0.40
C TRP A 142 -19.49 -6.28 -0.63
N LEU A 143 -19.97 -5.04 -0.61
CA LEU A 143 -20.90 -4.52 -1.60
C LEU A 143 -20.29 -4.46 -3.00
N THR A 144 -18.98 -4.38 -3.12
CA THR A 144 -18.30 -4.18 -4.41
C THR A 144 -17.31 -5.30 -4.75
N TYR A 145 -17.31 -6.37 -3.95
CA TYR A 145 -16.41 -7.51 -4.08
C TYR A 145 -16.40 -8.09 -5.50
N GLU A 146 -15.22 -8.51 -5.97
CA GLU A 146 -14.96 -8.99 -7.35
C GLU A 146 -15.23 -7.97 -8.46
N THR A 147 -15.37 -6.69 -8.12
CA THR A 147 -15.53 -5.63 -9.12
C THR A 147 -14.52 -4.51 -8.93
N TRP A 148 -14.23 -3.79 -10.01
CA TRP A 148 -13.41 -2.59 -9.97
C TRP A 148 -14.03 -1.47 -9.10
N TRP A 149 -15.36 -1.49 -8.90
CA TRP A 149 -16.06 -0.58 -7.99
C TRP A 149 -15.59 -0.70 -6.55
N MET A 150 -14.83 -1.75 -6.21
CA MET A 150 -14.20 -1.90 -4.91
C MET A 150 -13.35 -0.70 -4.51
N PHE A 151 -12.54 -0.20 -5.44
CA PHE A 151 -11.70 0.96 -5.16
C PHE A 151 -12.53 2.23 -4.96
N VAL A 152 -13.57 2.41 -5.78
CA VAL A 152 -14.48 3.55 -5.68
C VAL A 152 -15.31 3.49 -4.40
N GLY A 153 -15.86 2.33 -4.07
CA GLY A 153 -16.70 2.14 -2.89
C GLY A 153 -15.91 2.30 -1.60
N VAL A 154 -14.74 1.66 -1.50
CA VAL A 154 -13.84 1.83 -0.34
C VAL A 154 -13.35 3.28 -0.25
N GLY A 155 -13.01 3.87 -1.39
CA GLY A 155 -12.61 5.27 -1.48
C GLY A 155 -13.70 6.24 -1.02
N ALA A 156 -14.94 6.06 -1.48
CA ALA A 156 -16.09 6.87 -1.09
C ALA A 156 -16.42 6.71 0.40
N ALA A 157 -16.38 5.49 0.92
CA ALA A 157 -16.55 5.21 2.34
C ALA A 157 -15.45 5.91 3.18
N GLY A 158 -14.19 5.81 2.75
CA GLY A 158 -13.05 6.47 3.37
C GLY A 158 -13.15 8.00 3.32
N ALA A 159 -13.55 8.58 2.19
CA ALA A 159 -13.74 10.02 2.03
C ALA A 159 -14.89 10.54 2.89
N LEU A 160 -16.01 9.81 2.97
CA LEU A 160 -17.15 10.18 3.80
C LEU A 160 -16.77 10.23 5.28
N ILE A 161 -16.19 9.14 5.81
CA ILE A 161 -15.82 9.10 7.23
C ILE A 161 -14.60 9.98 7.54
N GLY A 162 -13.68 10.13 6.60
CA GLY A 162 -12.48 10.96 6.73
C GLY A 162 -12.80 12.45 6.75
N THR A 163 -13.70 12.92 5.88
CA THR A 163 -14.18 14.31 5.91
C THR A 163 -14.95 14.57 7.20
N TRP A 164 -15.87 13.67 7.58
CA TRP A 164 -16.58 13.78 8.85
C TRP A 164 -15.63 13.84 10.05
N HIS A 165 -14.61 12.98 10.10
CA HIS A 165 -13.61 12.98 11.17
C HIS A 165 -12.80 14.28 11.20
N LYS A 166 -12.37 14.78 10.03
CA LYS A 166 -11.63 16.06 9.93
C LYS A 166 -12.46 17.22 10.45
N ALA A 167 -13.77 17.25 10.18
CA ALA A 167 -14.68 18.30 10.65
C ALA A 167 -14.71 18.43 12.19
N GLN A 168 -14.36 17.36 12.93
CA GLN A 168 -14.31 17.37 14.39
C GLN A 168 -13.08 18.09 14.96
N TYR A 169 -12.09 18.44 14.11
CA TYR A 169 -10.86 19.13 14.52
C TYR A 169 -10.80 20.58 14.01
N GLY A 170 -11.81 21.04 13.27
CA GLY A 170 -11.83 22.37 12.67
C GLY A 170 -12.54 22.41 11.32
N PRO A 171 -12.47 23.55 10.62
CA PRO A 171 -13.02 23.68 9.28
C PRO A 171 -12.41 22.65 8.32
N LEU A 172 -13.24 22.03 7.48
CA LEU A 172 -12.81 21.02 6.50
C LEU A 172 -11.70 21.54 5.56
N SER A 173 -11.71 22.84 5.29
CA SER A 173 -10.81 23.53 4.37
C SER A 173 -9.66 24.27 5.04
N ALA A 174 -9.41 24.03 6.33
CA ALA A 174 -8.33 24.65 7.06
C ALA A 174 -7.47 23.60 7.76
N MET A 175 -6.34 24.04 8.30
CA MET A 175 -5.58 23.24 9.26
C MET A 175 -6.45 22.99 10.51
N PRO A 176 -6.31 21.82 11.15
CA PRO A 176 -6.92 21.55 12.44
C PRO A 176 -6.67 22.68 13.43
N THR A 177 -7.73 23.18 14.06
CA THR A 177 -7.66 24.32 15.00
C THR A 177 -7.84 23.91 16.45
N HIS A 178 -8.41 22.73 16.71
CA HIS A 178 -8.68 22.25 18.06
C HIS A 178 -8.69 20.72 18.13
N TYR A 179 -8.57 20.20 19.35
CA TYR A 179 -8.77 18.78 19.64
C TYR A 179 -10.26 18.48 19.81
N TRP A 180 -10.71 17.33 19.29
CA TRP A 180 -12.06 16.80 19.52
C TRP A 180 -12.20 16.23 20.95
N ARG A 181 -12.19 17.10 21.96
CA ARG A 181 -12.19 16.72 23.39
C ARG A 181 -13.54 16.22 23.88
N THR A 182 -14.63 16.82 23.43
CA THR A 182 -15.99 16.51 23.86
C THR A 182 -16.72 15.74 22.79
N VAL A 183 -16.94 14.44 23.01
CA VAL A 183 -17.81 13.61 22.15
C VAL A 183 -19.25 13.84 22.58
N THR A 184 -20.03 14.48 21.72
CA THR A 184 -21.44 14.79 22.00
C THR A 184 -22.34 13.58 21.72
N ALA A 185 -23.57 13.59 22.24
CA ALA A 185 -24.56 12.57 21.91
C ALA A 185 -24.90 12.56 20.41
N ALA A 186 -24.84 13.73 19.74
CA ALA A 186 -25.03 13.84 18.30
C ALA A 186 -23.92 13.12 17.53
N ASP A 187 -22.66 13.24 17.96
CA ASP A 187 -21.53 12.54 17.32
C ASP A 187 -21.67 11.02 17.45
N VAL A 188 -22.05 10.54 18.64
CA VAL A 188 -22.32 9.11 18.88
C VAL A 188 -23.47 8.63 18.00
N ALA A 189 -24.56 9.39 17.90
CA ALA A 189 -25.69 9.04 17.05
C ALA A 189 -25.31 8.99 15.57
N GLN A 190 -24.49 9.93 15.08
CA GLN A 190 -23.99 9.93 13.70
C GLN A 190 -23.09 8.72 13.41
N LEU A 191 -22.16 8.39 14.32
CA LEU A 191 -21.30 7.21 14.20
C LEU A 191 -22.08 5.89 14.25
N LEU A 192 -23.09 5.80 15.11
CA LEU A 192 -24.03 4.66 15.13
C LEU A 192 -24.84 4.59 13.82
N GLY A 193 -25.25 5.73 13.28
CA GLY A 193 -25.89 5.82 11.97
C GLY A 193 -25.00 5.28 10.85
N PHE A 194 -23.73 5.69 10.79
CA PHE A 194 -22.76 5.14 9.85
C PHE A 194 -22.57 3.63 10.03
N ALA A 195 -22.47 3.14 11.27
CA ALA A 195 -22.34 1.72 11.55
C ALA A 195 -23.59 0.92 11.14
N ALA A 196 -24.79 1.46 11.36
CA ALA A 196 -26.05 0.84 10.95
C ALA A 196 -26.20 0.78 9.42
N LEU A 197 -25.85 1.87 8.71
CA LEU A 197 -25.81 1.91 7.25
C LEU A 197 -24.79 0.92 6.69
N ALA A 198 -23.59 0.88 7.28
CA ALA A 198 -22.56 -0.08 6.94
C ALA A 198 -23.04 -1.52 7.15
N TRP A 199 -23.69 -1.81 8.28
CA TRP A 199 -24.24 -3.13 8.56
C TRP A 199 -25.30 -3.54 7.52
N ALA A 200 -26.24 -2.66 7.19
CA ALA A 200 -27.25 -2.94 6.17
C ALA A 200 -26.62 -3.20 4.80
N GLY A 201 -25.67 -2.35 4.38
CA GLY A 201 -24.90 -2.53 3.15
C GLY A 201 -24.12 -3.84 3.13
N ALA A 202 -23.47 -4.19 4.24
CA ALA A 202 -22.77 -5.45 4.41
C ALA A 202 -23.68 -6.66 4.30
N VAL A 203 -24.88 -6.63 4.89
CA VAL A 203 -25.89 -7.71 4.76
C VAL A 203 -26.32 -7.89 3.31
N ILE A 204 -26.57 -6.79 2.59
CA ILE A 204 -26.90 -6.83 1.15
C ILE A 204 -25.75 -7.42 0.34
N GLY A 205 -24.52 -6.93 0.57
CA GLY A 205 -23.31 -7.38 -0.12
C GLY A 205 -23.03 -8.86 0.10
N VAL A 206 -22.98 -9.32 1.35
CA VAL A 206 -22.75 -10.74 1.68
C VAL A 206 -23.91 -11.61 1.20
N GLY A 207 -25.15 -11.13 1.29
CA GLY A 207 -26.33 -11.85 0.79
C GLY A 207 -26.26 -12.09 -0.71
N ARG A 208 -25.85 -11.07 -1.47
CA ARG A 208 -25.55 -11.19 -2.90
C ARG A 208 -24.46 -12.23 -3.16
N LEU A 209 -23.35 -12.14 -2.45
CA LEU A 209 -22.23 -13.08 -2.62
C LEU A 209 -22.62 -14.54 -2.32
N ARG A 210 -23.47 -14.78 -1.31
CA ARG A 210 -24.00 -16.13 -1.00
C ARG A 210 -24.84 -16.72 -2.12
N ARG A 211 -25.59 -15.88 -2.84
CA ARG A 211 -26.41 -16.32 -3.99
C ARG A 211 -25.57 -16.52 -5.27
N GLY A 212 -24.30 -16.10 -5.26
CA GLY A 212 -23.46 -16.10 -6.46
C GLY A 212 -23.81 -14.98 -7.44
N ASP A 213 -24.64 -14.03 -7.02
CA ASP A 213 -25.04 -12.89 -7.83
C ASP A 213 -23.81 -11.99 -8.07
N ARG A 214 -23.53 -11.68 -9.34
CA ARG A 214 -22.50 -10.69 -9.70
C ARG A 214 -23.14 -9.31 -9.76
N ILE A 215 -22.41 -8.28 -9.34
CA ILE A 215 -22.86 -6.91 -9.58
C ILE A 215 -22.89 -6.70 -11.09
N PRO A 216 -24.01 -6.25 -11.66
CA PRO A 216 -24.01 -5.84 -13.05
C PRO A 216 -22.94 -4.76 -13.20
N SER A 217 -21.94 -5.02 -14.05
CA SER A 217 -21.02 -3.95 -14.41
C SER A 217 -21.88 -2.83 -15.00
N LEU A 218 -21.80 -1.62 -14.43
CA LEU A 218 -22.56 -0.42 -14.87
C LEU A 218 -22.21 0.04 -16.30
N GLY A 219 -21.76 -0.84 -17.17
CA GLY A 219 -21.24 -0.54 -18.50
C GLY A 219 -19.88 0.15 -18.45
N LEU A 220 -19.60 1.04 -17.50
CA LEU A 220 -18.39 1.86 -17.46
C LEU A 220 -17.09 1.06 -17.42
N ALA A 221 -16.97 0.02 -16.59
CA ALA A 221 -15.79 -0.84 -16.68
C ALA A 221 -15.77 -1.65 -17.95
N ALA A 222 -16.90 -2.22 -18.38
CA ALA A 222 -16.95 -2.93 -19.66
C ALA A 222 -16.63 -2.00 -20.84
N TRP A 223 -16.89 -0.70 -20.70
CA TRP A 223 -16.58 0.36 -21.64
C TRP A 223 -15.09 0.71 -21.58
N PHE A 224 -14.52 1.00 -20.40
CA PHE A 224 -13.08 1.26 -20.24
C PHE A 224 -12.23 0.07 -20.67
N LEU A 225 -12.59 -1.11 -20.14
CA LEU A 225 -12.00 -2.37 -20.54
C LEU A 225 -12.27 -2.68 -22.00
N GLY A 226 -13.43 -2.25 -22.53
CA GLY A 226 -13.85 -2.33 -23.91
C GLY A 226 -12.99 -1.47 -24.83
N VAL A 227 -12.68 -0.22 -24.46
CA VAL A 227 -11.76 0.67 -25.17
C VAL A 227 -10.37 0.06 -25.24
N ALA A 228 -9.89 -0.52 -24.14
CA ALA A 228 -8.64 -1.29 -24.14
C ALA A 228 -8.73 -2.59 -24.98
N ASP A 229 -9.94 -3.15 -25.11
CA ASP A 229 -10.26 -4.38 -25.82
C ASP A 229 -10.72 -4.19 -27.27
N ARG A 230 -10.81 -2.96 -27.80
CA ARG A 230 -11.25 -2.69 -29.19
C ARG A 230 -10.32 -3.26 -30.27
N GLY A 231 -9.30 -4.04 -29.88
CA GLY A 231 -8.63 -4.96 -30.79
C GLY A 231 -9.57 -6.09 -31.23
N PRO A 232 -9.35 -6.70 -32.40
CA PRO A 232 -10.18 -7.80 -32.90
C PRO A 232 -10.03 -9.04 -32.00
N LEU A 233 -10.87 -9.14 -30.96
CA LEU A 233 -10.86 -10.21 -29.96
C LEU A 233 -11.51 -11.51 -30.45
N ALA A 234 -12.46 -11.43 -31.38
CA ALA A 234 -13.24 -12.57 -31.83
C ALA A 234 -12.45 -13.59 -32.68
N SER A 235 -11.20 -13.28 -33.09
CA SER A 235 -10.42 -14.16 -33.97
C SER A 235 -8.92 -14.21 -33.71
N ARG A 236 -8.42 -13.64 -32.60
CA ARG A 236 -6.99 -13.70 -32.28
C ARG A 236 -6.59 -15.13 -31.90
N ARG A 237 -6.18 -15.90 -32.90
CA ARG A 237 -5.38 -17.13 -32.70
C ARG A 237 -4.06 -16.71 -32.07
N PHE A 238 -3.86 -17.01 -30.80
CA PHE A 238 -2.58 -16.78 -30.15
C PHE A 238 -1.53 -17.67 -30.82
N ARG A 239 -0.39 -17.08 -31.22
CA ARG A 239 0.72 -17.81 -31.85
C ARG A 239 1.34 -18.88 -30.94
N SER A 240 1.19 -18.72 -29.62
CA SER A 240 1.71 -19.63 -28.61
C SER A 240 0.92 -19.52 -27.30
N GLY A 241 1.01 -20.55 -26.45
CA GLY A 241 0.43 -20.52 -25.11
C GLY A 241 1.03 -19.41 -24.22
N GLU A 242 2.28 -19.02 -24.47
CA GLU A 242 2.93 -17.90 -23.80
C GLU A 242 2.24 -16.57 -24.15
N ALA A 243 1.98 -16.31 -25.44
CA ALA A 243 1.28 -15.10 -25.86
C ALA A 243 -0.14 -15.01 -25.28
N ALA A 244 -0.83 -16.17 -25.18
CA ALA A 244 -2.13 -16.24 -24.52
C ALA A 244 -2.02 -15.93 -23.02
N HIS A 245 -0.97 -16.41 -22.35
CA HIS A 245 -0.75 -16.16 -20.93
C HIS A 245 -0.36 -14.69 -20.64
N ASP A 246 0.54 -14.10 -21.43
CA ASP A 246 0.88 -12.68 -21.37
C ASP A 246 -0.37 -11.80 -21.51
N TRP A 247 -1.22 -12.12 -22.48
CA TRP A 247 -2.49 -11.42 -22.69
C TRP A 247 -3.42 -11.57 -21.49
N CYS A 248 -3.54 -12.77 -20.92
CA CYS A 248 -4.34 -13.01 -19.72
C CYS A 248 -3.83 -12.22 -18.51
N GLU A 249 -2.51 -12.20 -18.24
CA GLU A 249 -1.94 -11.48 -17.11
C GLU A 249 -2.14 -9.97 -17.27
N TRP A 250 -1.87 -9.43 -18.46
CA TRP A 250 -2.14 -8.02 -18.76
C TRP A 250 -3.61 -7.68 -18.56
N ARG A 251 -4.51 -8.53 -19.07
CA ARG A 251 -5.94 -8.27 -18.98
C ARG A 251 -6.47 -8.27 -17.54
N ARG A 252 -5.94 -9.15 -16.70
CA ARG A 252 -6.36 -9.29 -15.30
C ARG A 252 -5.75 -8.22 -14.39
N LYS A 253 -4.48 -7.86 -14.61
CA LYS A 253 -3.70 -7.09 -13.64
C LYS A 253 -3.08 -5.82 -14.21
N GLY A 254 -3.00 -5.67 -15.53
CA GLY A 254 -2.33 -4.55 -16.20
C GLY A 254 -2.86 -3.16 -15.81
N TRP A 255 -4.13 -3.07 -15.42
CA TRP A 255 -4.77 -1.82 -14.96
C TRP A 255 -4.63 -1.53 -13.46
N VAL A 256 -3.98 -2.41 -12.69
CA VAL A 256 -3.89 -2.25 -11.22
C VAL A 256 -3.10 -0.99 -10.84
N MET A 257 -1.86 -0.82 -11.33
CA MET A 257 -1.07 0.38 -11.02
C MET A 257 -1.71 1.66 -11.57
N PRO A 258 -2.19 1.70 -12.83
CA PRO A 258 -2.94 2.85 -13.35
C PRO A 258 -4.15 3.23 -12.50
N ALA A 259 -4.96 2.25 -12.08
CA ALA A 259 -6.14 2.51 -11.25
C ALA A 259 -5.75 3.05 -9.88
N ILE A 260 -4.70 2.51 -9.26
CA ILE A 260 -4.17 3.03 -7.98
C ILE A 260 -3.72 4.48 -8.13
N VAL A 261 -2.98 4.82 -9.19
CA VAL A 261 -2.51 6.20 -9.44
C VAL A 261 -3.67 7.15 -9.76
N LEU A 262 -4.64 6.74 -10.58
CA LEU A 262 -5.84 7.55 -10.85
C LEU A 262 -6.62 7.82 -9.57
N LEU A 263 -6.82 6.79 -8.73
CA LEU A 263 -7.49 6.94 -7.45
C LEU A 263 -6.72 7.88 -6.52
N TYR A 264 -5.41 7.68 -6.41
CA TYR A 264 -4.52 8.53 -5.62
C TYR A 264 -4.58 10.00 -6.07
N MET A 265 -4.46 10.27 -7.37
CA MET A 265 -4.55 11.64 -7.91
C MET A 265 -5.95 12.22 -7.73
N THR A 266 -7.00 11.42 -7.90
CA THR A 266 -8.37 11.87 -7.67
C THR A 266 -8.54 12.32 -6.22
N PHE A 267 -8.08 11.53 -5.25
CA PHE A 267 -8.08 11.94 -3.84
C PHE A 267 -7.19 13.13 -3.55
N GLY A 268 -6.00 13.21 -4.15
CA GLY A 268 -5.10 14.35 -4.01
C GLY A 268 -5.74 15.64 -4.52
N VAL A 269 -6.34 15.62 -5.71
CA VAL A 269 -7.02 16.76 -6.32
C VAL A 269 -8.27 17.15 -5.54
N PHE A 270 -9.10 16.20 -5.10
CA PHE A 270 -10.24 16.51 -4.24
C PHE A 270 -9.79 17.06 -2.88
N GLY A 271 -8.73 16.50 -2.30
CA GLY A 271 -8.14 16.98 -1.06
C GLY A 271 -7.62 18.42 -1.19
N TRP A 272 -6.96 18.73 -2.31
CA TRP A 272 -6.56 20.07 -2.69
C TRP A 272 -7.80 20.98 -2.85
N LEU A 273 -8.74 20.68 -3.75
CA LEU A 273 -9.95 21.48 -3.98
C LEU A 273 -10.73 21.84 -2.70
N LEU A 274 -10.78 20.91 -1.75
CA LEU A 274 -11.44 21.09 -0.46
C LEU A 274 -10.57 21.77 0.60
N GLY A 275 -9.26 21.59 0.56
CA GLY A 275 -8.32 21.92 1.64
C GLY A 275 -7.46 23.14 1.38
N ASP A 276 -6.91 23.24 0.18
CA ASP A 276 -5.95 24.25 -0.21
C ASP A 276 -6.20 24.61 -1.67
N ARG A 277 -6.51 25.87 -1.96
CA ARG A 277 -6.76 26.32 -3.34
C ARG A 277 -5.54 27.03 -3.94
N ASP A 278 -4.39 26.96 -3.27
CA ASP A 278 -3.14 27.44 -3.83
C ASP A 278 -2.63 26.46 -4.89
N SER A 279 -2.51 26.92 -6.12
CA SER A 279 -1.98 26.14 -7.23
C SER A 279 -0.53 25.69 -7.02
N ARG A 280 0.25 26.40 -6.17
CA ARG A 280 1.61 25.97 -5.79
C ARG A 280 1.58 24.64 -5.05
N GLU A 281 0.64 24.51 -4.11
CA GLU A 281 0.47 23.28 -3.32
C GLU A 281 -0.03 22.13 -4.18
N LEU A 282 -0.81 22.40 -5.24
CA LEU A 282 -1.17 21.38 -6.23
C LEU A 282 0.08 20.82 -6.93
N VAL A 283 0.97 21.69 -7.42
CA VAL A 283 2.18 21.25 -8.12
C VAL A 283 3.15 20.56 -7.19
N ASN A 284 3.37 21.12 -5.99
CA ASN A 284 4.20 20.48 -4.96
C ASN A 284 3.64 19.10 -4.60
N GLY A 285 2.31 19.00 -4.44
CA GLY A 285 1.61 17.74 -4.23
C GLY A 285 1.78 16.74 -5.38
N LEU A 286 1.74 17.19 -6.64
CA LEU A 286 1.97 16.32 -7.80
C LEU A 286 3.44 15.88 -7.93
N ILE A 287 4.40 16.76 -7.67
CA ILE A 287 5.84 16.43 -7.66
C ILE A 287 6.13 15.41 -6.55
N ALA A 288 5.65 15.67 -5.34
CA ALA A 288 5.74 14.73 -4.21
C ALA A 288 5.00 13.42 -4.50
N GLY A 289 3.87 13.50 -5.19
CA GLY A 289 3.09 12.36 -5.67
C GLY A 289 3.89 11.44 -6.59
N GLY A 290 4.81 11.99 -7.38
CA GLY A 290 5.77 11.22 -8.17
C GLY A 290 6.65 10.32 -7.30
N GLY A 291 7.16 10.86 -6.18
CA GLY A 291 7.89 10.08 -5.17
C GLY A 291 7.00 9.03 -4.51
N ALA A 292 5.76 9.39 -4.20
CA ALA A 292 4.77 8.49 -3.61
C ALA A 292 4.42 7.29 -4.50
N LEU A 293 4.62 7.37 -5.83
CA LEU A 293 4.46 6.22 -6.74
C LEU A 293 5.28 5.01 -6.28
N THR A 294 6.45 5.24 -5.66
CA THR A 294 7.31 4.18 -5.11
C THR A 294 6.59 3.39 -4.03
N LEU A 295 5.89 4.10 -3.13
CA LEU A 295 5.05 3.49 -2.08
C LEU A 295 3.84 2.79 -2.68
N LEU A 296 3.18 3.39 -3.68
CA LEU A 296 2.07 2.76 -4.40
C LEU A 296 2.51 1.49 -5.14
N GLY A 297 3.79 1.41 -5.54
CA GLY A 297 4.42 0.21 -6.08
C GLY A 297 4.31 -1.00 -5.15
N LEU A 298 4.28 -0.81 -3.82
CA LEU A 298 4.05 -1.89 -2.86
C LEU A 298 2.70 -2.59 -3.11
N LEU A 299 1.64 -1.80 -3.31
CA LEU A 299 0.29 -2.30 -3.59
C LEU A 299 0.24 -3.00 -4.95
N GLY A 300 0.90 -2.44 -5.96
CA GLY A 300 1.05 -3.09 -7.27
C GLY A 300 1.75 -4.44 -7.16
N GLY A 301 2.89 -4.49 -6.48
CA GLY A 301 3.65 -5.72 -6.29
C GLY A 301 2.83 -6.81 -5.59
N LEU A 302 2.08 -6.43 -4.56
CA LEU A 302 1.15 -7.33 -3.85
C LEU A 302 0.15 -7.97 -4.80
N VAL A 303 -0.57 -7.17 -5.58
CA VAL A 303 -1.61 -7.68 -6.50
C VAL A 303 -1.01 -8.53 -7.62
N PHE A 304 0.14 -8.12 -8.17
CA PHE A 304 0.81 -8.88 -9.22
C PHE A 304 1.36 -10.22 -8.74
N GLY A 305 1.81 -10.25 -7.48
CA GLY A 305 2.32 -11.44 -6.80
C GLY A 305 1.28 -12.53 -6.52
N VAL A 306 -0.01 -12.19 -6.47
CA VAL A 306 -1.10 -13.14 -6.27
C VAL A 306 -1.35 -13.94 -7.56
N SER A 307 -1.12 -15.26 -7.51
CA SER A 307 -1.16 -16.15 -8.68
C SER A 307 -2.37 -17.09 -8.75
N GLY A 308 -3.22 -17.12 -7.71
CA GLY A 308 -4.40 -17.98 -7.62
C GLY A 308 -5.72 -17.24 -7.45
N ALA A 309 -6.82 -17.88 -7.83
CA ALA A 309 -8.18 -17.37 -7.61
C ALA A 309 -8.52 -17.20 -6.11
N ASN A 310 -7.85 -17.96 -5.24
CA ASN A 310 -8.03 -17.94 -3.78
C ASN A 310 -6.78 -17.43 -3.03
N GLY A 311 -5.92 -16.63 -3.68
CA GLY A 311 -4.73 -16.04 -3.04
C GLY A 311 -3.40 -16.42 -3.69
N PHE A 312 -2.37 -16.60 -2.86
CA PHE A 312 -0.98 -16.82 -3.30
C PHE A 312 -0.63 -18.15 -4.01
N PRO A 313 -1.33 -19.30 -3.79
CA PRO A 313 -0.97 -20.54 -4.49
C PRO A 313 -1.44 -20.52 -5.96
N ILE A 314 -0.64 -21.09 -6.86
CA ILE A 314 -1.01 -21.23 -8.28
C ILE A 314 -2.19 -22.20 -8.38
N GLY A 315 -3.28 -21.82 -9.06
CA GLY A 315 -4.42 -22.72 -9.26
C GLY A 315 -4.06 -23.93 -10.13
N GLN A 316 -4.73 -25.07 -9.91
CA GLN A 316 -4.47 -26.35 -10.62
C GLN A 316 -4.41 -26.17 -12.15
N PHE A 317 -5.32 -25.37 -12.71
CA PHE A 317 -5.35 -25.10 -14.15
C PHE A 317 -4.13 -24.32 -14.68
N LEU A 318 -3.55 -23.42 -13.88
CA LEU A 318 -2.31 -22.73 -14.25
C LEU A 318 -1.10 -23.64 -14.10
N ALA A 319 -1.10 -24.50 -13.08
CA ALA A 319 -0.01 -25.43 -12.78
C ALA A 319 0.19 -26.48 -13.88
N THR A 320 -0.87 -26.93 -14.55
CA THR A 320 -0.83 -27.94 -15.61
C THR A 320 -0.50 -27.39 -17.00
N ARG A 321 -0.36 -26.06 -17.17
CA ARG A 321 -0.03 -25.49 -18.48
C ARG A 321 1.39 -25.90 -18.92
N PRO A 322 1.59 -26.22 -20.21
CA PRO A 322 2.90 -26.56 -20.77
C PRO A 322 3.75 -25.28 -21.00
N ILE A 323 3.90 -24.45 -19.97
CA ILE A 323 4.71 -23.23 -19.96
C ILE A 323 5.74 -23.39 -18.85
N THR A 324 7.01 -23.07 -19.11
CA THR A 324 8.07 -23.13 -18.09
C THR A 324 7.85 -22.05 -17.03
N SER A 325 8.29 -22.30 -15.79
CA SER A 325 8.14 -21.32 -14.70
C SER A 325 8.86 -19.99 -15.00
N GLY A 326 9.97 -20.04 -15.76
CA GLY A 326 10.65 -18.84 -16.24
C GLY A 326 9.78 -17.99 -17.16
N ARG A 327 9.15 -18.60 -18.19
CA ARG A 327 8.26 -17.87 -19.10
C ARG A 327 7.02 -17.33 -18.40
N MET A 328 6.47 -18.09 -17.45
CA MET A 328 5.36 -17.64 -16.61
C MET A 328 5.77 -16.42 -15.76
N ALA A 329 6.95 -16.43 -15.14
CA ALA A 329 7.47 -15.27 -14.41
C ALA A 329 7.65 -14.05 -15.32
N TRP A 330 8.21 -14.24 -16.50
CA TRP A 330 8.40 -13.16 -17.48
C TRP A 330 7.09 -12.57 -17.99
N SER A 331 6.03 -13.37 -18.13
CA SER A 331 4.68 -12.87 -18.41
C SER A 331 4.20 -11.90 -17.32
N VAL A 332 4.32 -12.31 -16.05
CA VAL A 332 3.93 -11.47 -14.90
C VAL A 332 4.76 -10.20 -14.84
N LEU A 333 6.09 -10.30 -14.99
CA LEU A 333 6.99 -9.14 -14.96
C LEU A 333 6.75 -8.18 -16.13
N ARG A 334 6.48 -8.68 -17.35
CA ARG A 334 6.13 -7.83 -18.50
C ARG A 334 4.82 -7.10 -18.25
N ALA A 335 3.80 -7.79 -17.73
CA ALA A 335 2.53 -7.18 -17.38
C ALA A 335 2.70 -6.10 -16.29
N LEU A 336 3.51 -6.38 -15.27
CA LEU A 336 3.82 -5.41 -14.21
C LEU A 336 4.60 -4.20 -14.75
N ALA A 337 5.64 -4.41 -15.57
CA ALA A 337 6.43 -3.33 -16.16
C ALA A 337 5.57 -2.41 -17.02
N ARG A 338 4.69 -2.99 -17.86
CA ARG A 338 3.71 -2.21 -18.63
C ARG A 338 2.75 -1.44 -17.72
N SER A 339 2.30 -2.06 -16.63
CA SER A 339 1.38 -1.42 -15.67
C SER A 339 2.04 -0.23 -14.97
N VAL A 340 3.28 -0.39 -14.50
CA VAL A 340 4.09 0.68 -13.89
C VAL A 340 4.32 1.81 -14.89
N LEU A 341 4.71 1.48 -16.13
CA LEU A 341 4.91 2.49 -17.18
C LEU A 341 3.63 3.27 -17.47
N THR A 342 2.49 2.59 -17.61
CA THR A 342 1.20 3.27 -17.83
C THR A 342 0.84 4.16 -16.64
N ALA A 343 1.05 3.70 -15.41
CA ALA A 343 0.77 4.49 -14.21
C ALA A 343 1.65 5.75 -14.13
N TRP A 344 2.95 5.62 -14.43
CA TRP A 344 3.88 6.74 -14.51
C TRP A 344 3.49 7.74 -15.61
N LEU A 345 3.08 7.25 -16.80
CA LEU A 345 2.61 8.13 -17.88
C LEU A 345 1.36 8.91 -17.49
N ILE A 346 0.39 8.30 -16.78
CA ILE A 346 -0.81 9.02 -16.32
C ILE A 346 -0.41 10.12 -15.33
N TRP A 347 0.47 9.82 -14.37
CA TRP A 347 0.98 10.82 -13.43
C TRP A 347 1.72 11.95 -14.15
N LEU A 348 2.62 11.62 -15.08
CA LEU A 348 3.40 12.59 -15.84
C LEU A 348 2.48 13.51 -16.65
N VAL A 349 1.48 12.97 -17.32
CA VAL A 349 0.49 13.75 -18.07
C VAL A 349 -0.29 14.69 -17.13
N ALA A 350 -0.72 14.22 -15.97
CA ALA A 350 -1.40 15.06 -14.99
C ALA A 350 -0.52 16.21 -14.49
N LEU A 351 0.76 15.93 -14.22
CA LEU A 351 1.74 16.96 -13.86
C LEU A 351 1.93 17.98 -14.98
N LEU A 352 2.11 17.53 -16.23
CA LEU A 352 2.28 18.41 -17.38
C LEU A 352 1.05 19.29 -17.62
N ILE A 353 -0.16 18.76 -17.42
CA ILE A 353 -1.41 19.53 -17.50
C ILE A 353 -1.44 20.62 -16.43
N ALA A 354 -1.10 20.29 -15.18
CA ALA A 354 -1.07 21.27 -14.09
C ALA A 354 -0.02 22.37 -14.33
N LEU A 355 1.17 22.00 -14.80
CA LEU A 355 2.23 22.95 -15.14
C LEU A 355 1.83 23.84 -16.33
N ALA A 356 1.18 23.29 -17.36
CA ALA A 356 0.70 24.04 -18.50
C ALA A 356 -0.39 25.05 -18.10
N ALA A 357 -1.35 24.64 -17.26
CA ALA A 357 -2.39 25.52 -16.74
C ALA A 357 -1.79 26.69 -15.93
N LEU A 358 -0.76 26.42 -15.12
CA LEU A 358 -0.11 27.49 -14.36
C LEU A 358 0.74 28.41 -15.23
N TRP A 359 1.40 27.85 -16.23
CA TRP A 359 2.15 28.65 -17.18
C TRP A 359 1.23 29.61 -17.95
N THR A 360 0.00 29.19 -18.31
CA THR A 360 -0.99 30.09 -18.93
C THR A 360 -1.48 31.20 -18.01
N ASP A 361 -1.41 31.00 -16.68
CA ASP A 361 -1.75 32.01 -15.67
C ASP A 361 -0.58 32.95 -15.34
N GLY A 362 0.54 32.87 -16.08
CA GLY A 362 1.72 33.69 -15.86
C GLY A 362 2.57 33.26 -14.65
N PHE A 363 2.36 32.04 -14.16
CA PHE A 363 3.13 31.49 -13.05
C PHE A 363 4.59 31.25 -13.46
N ASP A 364 5.54 31.80 -12.68
CA ASP A 364 6.96 31.55 -12.90
C ASP A 364 7.35 30.14 -12.39
N LEU A 365 7.50 29.20 -13.32
CA LEU A 365 7.88 27.81 -13.03
C LEU A 365 9.19 27.69 -12.24
N ARG A 366 10.07 28.71 -12.28
CA ARG A 366 11.30 28.73 -11.48
C ARG A 366 11.04 28.82 -9.98
N GLN A 367 9.87 29.33 -9.57
CA GLN A 367 9.48 29.46 -8.17
C GLN A 367 8.95 28.16 -7.55
N VAL A 368 8.43 27.23 -8.36
CA VAL A 368 7.86 25.97 -7.84
C VAL A 368 8.91 25.13 -7.15
N GLN A 369 10.13 25.01 -7.71
CA GLN A 369 11.25 24.40 -7.00
C GLN A 369 12.56 24.58 -7.80
N PRO A 370 13.52 25.38 -7.32
CA PRO A 370 14.86 25.42 -7.91
C PRO A 370 15.61 24.09 -7.79
N SER A 371 15.12 23.14 -6.99
CA SER A 371 15.71 21.82 -6.74
C SER A 371 15.14 20.69 -7.60
N LEU A 372 14.17 20.94 -8.49
CA LEU A 372 13.60 19.87 -9.32
C LEU A 372 14.59 19.50 -10.43
N ALA A 373 15.50 18.59 -10.11
CA ALA A 373 16.49 18.11 -11.06
C ALA A 373 15.89 17.11 -12.06
N TRP A 374 16.45 17.06 -13.27
CA TRP A 374 15.99 16.19 -14.36
C TRP A 374 15.97 14.71 -13.98
N TRP A 375 16.80 14.28 -13.03
CA TRP A 375 16.87 12.90 -12.53
C TRP A 375 15.65 12.48 -11.70
N HIS A 376 14.80 13.42 -11.26
CA HIS A 376 13.55 13.12 -10.55
C HIS A 376 12.61 12.25 -11.41
N PHE A 377 12.46 12.57 -12.70
CA PHE A 377 11.56 11.85 -13.60
C PHE A 377 11.93 10.38 -13.83
N PRO A 378 13.20 10.01 -14.16
CA PRO A 378 13.57 8.60 -14.22
C PRO A 378 13.49 7.93 -12.86
N LEU A 379 13.79 8.63 -11.76
CA LEU A 379 13.69 8.06 -10.42
C LEU A 379 12.24 7.71 -10.04
N THR A 380 11.27 8.55 -10.40
CA THR A 380 9.83 8.29 -10.18
C THR A 380 9.26 7.18 -11.06
N LEU A 381 9.93 6.82 -12.16
CA LEU A 381 9.61 5.63 -12.95
C LEU A 381 10.26 4.36 -12.37
N ILE A 382 11.53 4.45 -11.98
CA ILE A 382 12.32 3.32 -11.49
C ILE A 382 11.94 2.94 -10.06
N GLY A 383 11.60 3.90 -9.20
CA GLY A 383 11.22 3.68 -7.81
C GLY A 383 10.06 2.69 -7.64
N PRO A 384 8.90 2.90 -8.30
CA PRO A 384 7.80 1.94 -8.29
C PRO A 384 8.19 0.54 -8.76
N TRP A 385 9.11 0.43 -9.73
CA TRP A 385 9.61 -0.87 -10.21
C TRP A 385 10.50 -1.56 -9.17
N ILE A 386 11.45 -0.85 -8.57
CA ILE A 386 12.34 -1.34 -7.50
C ILE A 386 11.54 -1.88 -6.30
N VAL A 387 10.36 -1.33 -6.04
CA VAL A 387 9.47 -1.83 -4.97
C VAL A 387 8.55 -2.94 -5.48
N SER A 388 7.78 -2.68 -6.53
CA SER A 388 6.72 -3.60 -6.97
C SER A 388 7.24 -4.95 -7.46
N ALA A 389 8.35 -4.98 -8.20
CA ALA A 389 8.82 -6.21 -8.82
C ALA A 389 9.47 -7.20 -7.83
N PRO A 390 10.29 -6.76 -6.85
CA PRO A 390 10.72 -7.63 -5.75
C PRO A 390 9.56 -8.11 -4.87
N ILE A 391 8.59 -7.24 -4.56
CA ILE A 391 7.40 -7.60 -3.77
C ILE A 391 6.56 -8.65 -4.52
N ALA A 392 6.33 -8.46 -5.82
CA ALA A 392 5.67 -9.45 -6.67
C ALA A 392 6.43 -10.77 -6.65
N SER A 393 7.76 -10.73 -6.80
CA SER A 393 8.62 -11.93 -6.75
C SER A 393 8.51 -12.68 -5.41
N LEU A 394 8.50 -11.95 -4.29
CA LEU A 394 8.34 -12.53 -2.95
C LEU A 394 6.97 -13.19 -2.79
N CYS A 395 5.91 -12.53 -3.26
CA CYS A 395 4.54 -13.04 -3.23
C CYS A 395 4.35 -14.27 -4.15
N LEU A 396 5.01 -14.30 -5.30
CA LEU A 396 5.00 -15.44 -6.24
C LEU A 396 5.53 -16.73 -5.60
N ALA A 397 6.32 -16.63 -4.52
CA ALA A 397 6.81 -17.79 -3.76
C ALA A 397 5.72 -18.51 -2.94
N GLY A 398 4.48 -18.00 -2.96
CA GLY A 398 3.29 -18.70 -2.47
C GLY A 398 3.16 -18.75 -0.95
N SER A 399 3.89 -17.93 -0.19
CA SER A 399 3.87 -17.96 1.27
C SER A 399 3.51 -16.60 1.85
N GLU A 400 2.21 -16.38 2.06
CA GLU A 400 1.65 -15.21 2.74
C GLU A 400 2.33 -14.97 4.10
N LYS A 401 2.56 -16.05 4.87
CA LYS A 401 3.25 -15.98 6.16
C LYS A 401 4.66 -15.42 6.04
N ARG A 402 5.47 -15.91 5.10
CA ARG A 402 6.84 -15.42 4.92
C ARG A 402 6.84 -13.98 4.45
N PHE A 403 5.95 -13.64 3.52
CA PHE A 403 5.78 -12.28 3.05
C PHE A 403 5.47 -11.31 4.21
N SER A 404 4.46 -11.62 5.01
CA SER A 404 4.10 -10.83 6.21
C SER A 404 5.26 -10.73 7.19
N GLN A 405 5.95 -11.84 7.48
CA GLN A 405 7.11 -11.85 8.37
C GLN A 405 8.25 -10.95 7.85
N THR A 406 8.53 -10.99 6.54
CA THR A 406 9.55 -10.15 5.92
C THR A 406 9.19 -8.67 6.03
N ILE A 407 7.95 -8.29 5.72
CA ILE A 407 7.52 -6.89 5.88
C ILE A 407 7.62 -6.45 7.33
N CYS A 408 7.07 -7.22 8.28
CA CYS A 408 7.14 -6.88 9.69
C CYS A 408 8.59 -6.77 10.19
N ALA A 409 9.48 -7.67 9.76
CA ALA A 409 10.90 -7.62 10.13
C ALA A 409 11.59 -6.37 9.55
N VAL A 410 11.39 -6.06 8.27
CA VAL A 410 11.97 -4.87 7.64
C VAL A 410 11.46 -3.60 8.32
N THR A 411 10.16 -3.47 8.52
CA THR A 411 9.57 -2.33 9.23
C THR A 411 10.10 -2.22 10.66
N GLY A 412 10.19 -3.34 11.38
CA GLY A 412 10.75 -3.36 12.74
C GLY A 412 12.21 -2.91 12.79
N VAL A 413 13.05 -3.38 11.86
CA VAL A 413 14.46 -2.96 11.76
C VAL A 413 14.58 -1.48 11.42
N LEU A 414 13.77 -0.96 10.50
CA LEU A 414 13.77 0.46 10.14
C LEU A 414 13.42 1.34 11.34
N ILE A 415 12.36 0.99 12.06
CA ILE A 415 11.93 1.71 13.26
C ILE A 415 12.99 1.60 14.37
N ALA A 416 13.51 0.40 14.63
CA ALA A 416 14.51 0.19 15.67
C ALA A 416 15.82 0.93 15.35
N GLY A 417 16.25 0.95 14.10
CA GLY A 417 17.41 1.69 13.64
C GLY A 417 17.23 3.20 13.80
N LEU A 418 16.04 3.72 13.44
CA LEU A 418 15.70 5.12 13.68
C LEU A 418 15.71 5.45 15.17
N ALA A 419 15.05 4.63 16.01
CA ALA A 419 15.03 4.77 17.47
C ALA A 419 16.43 4.78 18.09
N TYR A 420 17.25 3.81 17.72
CA TYR A 420 18.63 3.71 18.19
C TYR A 420 19.45 4.93 17.78
N GLY A 421 19.35 5.34 16.50
CA GLY A 421 20.02 6.52 15.99
C GLY A 421 19.64 7.80 16.73
N THR A 422 18.37 7.98 17.06
CA THR A 422 17.89 9.18 17.75
C THR A 422 18.24 9.18 19.24
N PHE A 423 18.03 8.09 19.98
CA PHE A 423 18.11 8.09 21.45
C PHE A 423 19.42 7.59 22.03
N ALA A 424 20.16 6.72 21.33
CA ALA A 424 21.34 6.07 21.89
C ALA A 424 22.66 6.69 21.42
N LEU A 425 22.64 7.47 20.33
CA LEU A 425 23.84 7.97 19.67
C LEU A 425 23.95 9.49 19.75
N SER A 426 25.18 9.99 19.93
CA SER A 426 25.51 11.40 19.70
C SER A 426 25.29 11.78 18.24
N ASP A 427 25.21 13.08 17.91
CA ASP A 427 24.95 13.50 16.52
C ASP A 427 26.02 13.01 15.54
N GLU A 428 27.30 13.01 15.93
CA GLU A 428 28.39 12.43 15.14
C GLU A 428 28.21 10.91 14.95
N ALA A 429 27.93 10.18 16.04
CA ALA A 429 27.71 8.74 15.98
C ALA A 429 26.45 8.38 15.19
N ARG A 430 25.41 9.23 15.22
CA ARG A 430 24.18 9.09 14.43
C ARG A 430 24.48 9.23 12.95
N GLN A 431 25.29 10.20 12.54
CA GLN A 431 25.69 10.36 11.14
C GLN A 431 26.47 9.12 10.66
N VAL A 432 27.44 8.65 11.45
CA VAL A 432 28.19 7.41 11.15
C VAL A 432 27.25 6.20 11.09
N PHE A 433 26.31 6.07 12.02
CA PHE A 433 25.34 4.98 12.04
C PHE A 433 24.40 4.99 10.83
N GLN A 434 23.90 6.16 10.42
CA GLN A 434 23.06 6.30 9.22
C GLN A 434 23.85 5.93 7.96
N GLN A 435 25.10 6.40 7.87
CA GLN A 435 26.03 6.03 6.80
C GLN A 435 26.28 4.52 6.75
N LEU A 436 26.66 3.91 7.86
CA LEU A 436 26.87 2.46 7.95
C LEU A 436 25.59 1.68 7.62
N SER A 437 24.44 2.12 8.10
CA SER A 437 23.14 1.49 7.81
C SER A 437 22.82 1.56 6.32
N ALA A 438 23.02 2.72 5.68
CA ALA A 438 22.84 2.89 4.24
C ALA A 438 23.76 1.96 3.45
N ALA A 439 25.05 1.89 3.81
CA ALA A 439 26.00 0.97 3.18
C ALA A 439 25.61 -0.50 3.38
N LEU A 440 25.23 -0.90 4.60
CA LEU A 440 24.82 -2.28 4.91
C LEU A 440 23.57 -2.69 4.13
N VAL A 441 22.56 -1.82 4.03
CA VAL A 441 21.37 -2.08 3.21
C VAL A 441 21.74 -2.22 1.74
N GLY A 442 22.61 -1.35 1.23
CA GLY A 442 23.12 -1.44 -0.15
C GLY A 442 23.85 -2.75 -0.43
N VAL A 443 24.77 -3.14 0.46
CA VAL A 443 25.50 -4.42 0.37
C VAL A 443 24.54 -5.62 0.46
N ALA A 444 23.56 -5.58 1.36
CA ALA A 444 22.56 -6.65 1.49
C ALA A 444 21.72 -6.79 0.21
N CYS A 445 21.31 -5.68 -0.41
CA CYS A 445 20.58 -5.69 -1.69
C CYS A 445 21.45 -6.26 -2.83
N LEU A 446 22.71 -5.85 -2.92
CA LEU A 446 23.66 -6.37 -3.92
C LEU A 446 23.91 -7.87 -3.73
N GLY A 447 24.29 -8.27 -2.52
CA GLY A 447 24.59 -9.66 -2.16
C GLY A 447 23.37 -10.57 -2.34
N GLY A 448 22.19 -10.13 -1.91
CA GLY A 448 20.93 -10.84 -2.10
C GLY A 448 20.59 -11.02 -3.58
N THR A 449 20.74 -9.96 -4.39
CA THR A 449 20.52 -10.02 -5.85
C THR A 449 21.47 -11.00 -6.52
N ALA A 450 22.76 -10.95 -6.17
CA ALA A 450 23.77 -11.87 -6.69
C ALA A 450 23.47 -13.33 -6.29
N ALA A 451 23.16 -13.58 -5.01
CA ALA A 451 22.84 -14.91 -4.51
C ALA A 451 21.61 -15.52 -5.20
N VAL A 452 20.53 -14.75 -5.36
CA VAL A 452 19.32 -15.19 -6.08
C VAL A 452 19.63 -15.48 -7.54
N THR A 453 20.45 -14.64 -8.19
CA THR A 453 20.88 -14.84 -9.58
C THR A 453 21.69 -16.12 -9.77
N VAL A 454 22.67 -16.36 -8.90
CA VAL A 454 23.47 -17.60 -8.89
C VAL A 454 22.57 -18.82 -8.69
N LEU A 455 21.63 -18.75 -7.74
CA LEU A 455 20.71 -19.86 -7.47
C LEU A 455 19.76 -20.14 -8.66
N ALA A 456 19.22 -19.09 -9.28
CA ALA A 456 18.37 -19.22 -10.46
C ALA A 456 19.14 -19.79 -11.66
N ARG A 457 20.40 -19.37 -11.85
CA ARG A 457 21.29 -19.89 -12.89
C ARG A 457 21.64 -21.37 -12.67
N ARG A 458 21.99 -21.77 -11.44
CA ARG A 458 22.25 -23.17 -11.08
C ARG A 458 21.05 -24.08 -11.37
N ARG A 459 19.83 -23.56 -11.22
CA ARG A 459 18.58 -24.26 -11.54
C ARG A 459 18.16 -24.14 -13.02
N LYS A 460 18.97 -23.53 -13.88
CA LYS A 460 18.67 -23.29 -15.32
C LYS A 460 17.33 -22.59 -15.54
N LEU A 461 16.95 -21.68 -14.63
CA LEU A 461 15.69 -20.92 -14.72
C LEU A 461 15.81 -19.62 -15.52
N VAL A 462 17.05 -19.16 -15.76
CA VAL A 462 17.36 -17.90 -16.43
C VAL A 462 18.41 -18.12 -17.51
N ASP A 463 18.11 -17.64 -18.71
CA ASP A 463 18.98 -17.75 -19.88
C ASP A 463 20.15 -16.75 -19.82
N THR A 464 21.25 -17.07 -20.49
CA THR A 464 22.45 -16.22 -20.51
C THR A 464 22.17 -14.80 -21.05
N PRO A 465 21.40 -14.61 -22.13
CA PRO A 465 21.11 -13.26 -22.64
C PRO A 465 20.37 -12.37 -21.64
N VAL A 466 19.48 -12.96 -20.84
CA VAL A 466 18.74 -12.26 -19.79
C VAL A 466 19.69 -11.81 -18.67
N LEU A 467 20.66 -12.65 -18.30
CA LEU A 467 21.67 -12.28 -17.30
C LEU A 467 22.58 -11.15 -17.79
N ILE A 468 22.99 -11.18 -19.07
CA ILE A 468 23.78 -10.11 -19.67
C ILE A 468 22.98 -8.81 -19.69
N ALA A 469 21.72 -8.85 -20.12
CA ALA A 469 20.85 -7.68 -20.11
C ALA A 469 20.68 -7.11 -18.70
N ALA A 470 20.42 -7.96 -17.70
CA ALA A 470 20.32 -7.57 -16.30
C ALA A 470 21.62 -6.93 -15.78
N ALA A 471 22.79 -7.50 -16.11
CA ALA A 471 24.08 -6.94 -15.73
C ALA A 471 24.33 -5.58 -16.39
N CYS A 472 24.07 -5.43 -17.69
CA CYS A 472 24.20 -4.17 -18.40
C CYS A 472 23.24 -3.09 -17.84
N THR A 473 21.98 -3.44 -17.55
CA THR A 473 21.02 -2.52 -16.93
C THR A 473 21.49 -2.09 -15.54
N TRP A 474 21.98 -3.03 -14.71
CA TRP A 474 22.51 -2.69 -13.39
C TRP A 474 23.73 -1.77 -13.46
N LEU A 475 24.66 -2.03 -14.38
CA LEU A 475 25.83 -1.17 -14.60
C LEU A 475 25.42 0.24 -15.04
N LEU A 476 24.43 0.35 -15.94
CA LEU A 476 23.91 1.63 -16.40
C LEU A 476 23.23 2.42 -15.27
N LEU A 477 22.39 1.76 -14.47
CA LEU A 477 21.74 2.39 -13.31
C LEU A 477 22.77 2.81 -12.24
N THR A 478 23.77 1.96 -11.98
CA THR A 478 24.85 2.25 -11.03
C THR A 478 25.73 3.41 -11.53
N GLY A 479 26.02 3.48 -12.82
CA GLY A 479 26.70 4.62 -13.44
C GLY A 479 25.92 5.92 -13.25
N GLY A 480 24.59 5.88 -13.44
CA GLY A 480 23.71 7.02 -13.16
C GLY A 480 23.74 7.45 -11.69
N VAL A 481 23.71 6.49 -10.76
CA VAL A 481 23.85 6.77 -9.32
C VAL A 481 25.20 7.42 -9.03
N LEU A 482 26.30 6.90 -9.57
CA LEU A 482 27.65 7.44 -9.37
C LEU A 482 27.74 8.89 -9.82
N LEU A 483 27.26 9.19 -11.03
CA LEU A 483 27.22 10.55 -11.58
C LEU A 483 26.38 11.49 -10.71
N ALA A 484 25.18 11.07 -10.32
CA ALA A 484 24.31 11.88 -9.45
C ALA A 484 24.93 12.12 -8.08
N THR A 485 25.58 11.11 -7.48
CA THR A 485 26.24 11.27 -6.17
C THR A 485 27.48 12.15 -6.26
N ALA A 486 28.22 12.11 -7.37
CA ALA A 486 29.38 12.97 -7.58
C ALA A 486 28.97 14.45 -7.69
N ASP A 487 27.91 14.73 -8.46
CA ASP A 487 27.37 16.10 -8.62
C ASP A 487 26.84 16.66 -7.29
N LEU A 488 26.21 15.82 -6.47
CA LEU A 488 25.69 16.20 -5.16
C LEU A 488 26.75 16.22 -4.04
N GLY A 489 28.00 15.83 -4.31
CA GLY A 489 29.03 15.66 -3.28
C GLY A 489 28.62 14.65 -2.18
N ALA A 490 27.78 13.67 -2.52
CA ALA A 490 27.21 12.75 -1.56
C ALA A 490 28.27 11.77 -1.02
N ALA A 491 28.14 11.40 0.25
CA ALA A 491 29.04 10.45 0.89
C ALA A 491 28.97 9.06 0.22
N TRP A 492 30.11 8.36 0.17
CA TRP A 492 30.24 7.00 -0.38
C TRP A 492 29.17 5.98 0.09
N PRO A 493 28.61 6.03 1.33
CA PRO A 493 27.58 5.09 1.74
C PRO A 493 26.27 5.27 0.99
N MET A 494 25.94 6.49 0.58
CA MET A 494 24.76 6.78 -0.24
C MET A 494 24.94 6.25 -1.66
N THR A 495 26.17 6.29 -2.20
CA THR A 495 26.51 5.65 -3.47
C THR A 495 26.34 4.13 -3.40
N ILE A 496 26.78 3.49 -2.31
CA ILE A 496 26.57 2.04 -2.10
C ILE A 496 25.08 1.71 -1.97
N LEU A 497 24.33 2.49 -1.21
CA LEU A 497 22.88 2.32 -1.09
C LEU A 497 22.20 2.44 -2.46
N GLY A 498 22.48 3.51 -3.20
CA GLY A 498 21.92 3.71 -4.54
C GLY A 498 22.28 2.58 -5.50
N SER A 499 23.53 2.09 -5.47
CA SER A 499 23.98 0.94 -6.27
C SER A 499 23.25 -0.36 -5.87
N GLY A 500 22.96 -0.55 -4.59
CA GLY A 500 22.17 -1.68 -4.10
C GLY A 500 20.70 -1.59 -4.46
N LEU A 501 20.10 -0.40 -4.41
CA LEU A 501 18.74 -0.17 -4.90
C LEU A 501 18.66 -0.40 -6.42
N ALA A 502 19.67 0.02 -7.19
CA ALA A 502 19.78 -0.28 -8.61
C ALA A 502 19.83 -1.81 -8.87
N ALA A 503 20.44 -2.60 -7.98
CA ALA A 503 20.43 -4.05 -8.09
C ALA A 503 19.02 -4.65 -7.91
N LEU A 504 18.20 -4.06 -7.03
CA LEU A 504 16.79 -4.47 -6.88
C LEU A 504 15.96 -4.23 -8.15
N ALA A 505 16.34 -3.31 -9.03
CA ALA A 505 15.68 -3.13 -10.32
C ALA A 505 15.86 -4.35 -11.25
N VAL A 506 16.95 -5.11 -11.10
CA VAL A 506 17.25 -6.27 -11.96
C VAL A 506 17.05 -7.62 -11.27
N ALA A 507 17.02 -7.63 -9.93
CA ALA A 507 16.77 -8.84 -9.13
C ALA A 507 15.52 -9.65 -9.55
N PRO A 508 14.38 -9.05 -9.93
CA PRO A 508 13.18 -9.78 -10.34
C PRO A 508 13.40 -10.74 -11.52
N ALA A 509 14.34 -10.44 -12.42
CA ALA A 509 14.68 -11.28 -13.57
C ALA A 509 15.12 -12.70 -13.15
N ALA A 510 15.72 -12.85 -11.97
CA ALA A 510 16.09 -14.13 -11.37
C ALA A 510 15.14 -14.56 -10.24
N ALA A 511 14.68 -13.61 -9.43
CA ALA A 511 13.84 -13.89 -8.25
C ALA A 511 12.47 -14.44 -8.63
N ALA A 512 11.78 -13.89 -9.63
CA ALA A 512 10.44 -14.33 -10.00
C ALA A 512 10.40 -15.76 -10.57
N PRO A 513 11.29 -16.17 -11.52
CA PRO A 513 11.37 -17.56 -11.96
C PRO A 513 11.64 -18.54 -10.82
N LEU A 514 12.56 -18.18 -9.91
CA LEU A 514 12.90 -18.98 -8.75
C LEU A 514 11.70 -19.13 -7.80
N ALA A 515 11.02 -18.03 -7.49
CA ALA A 515 9.84 -18.00 -6.63
C ALA A 515 8.70 -18.87 -7.20
N LEU A 516 8.38 -18.72 -8.49
CA LEU A 516 7.37 -19.55 -9.15
C LEU A 516 7.77 -21.03 -9.19
N SER A 517 9.05 -21.35 -9.39
CA SER A 517 9.51 -22.74 -9.36
C SER A 517 9.26 -23.41 -8.00
N LEU A 518 9.44 -22.65 -6.90
CA LEU A 518 9.19 -23.13 -5.54
C LEU A 518 7.70 -23.28 -5.23
N ASN A 519 6.85 -22.42 -5.83
CA ASN A 519 5.41 -22.44 -5.60
C ASN A 519 4.71 -23.52 -6.44
N ARG A 520 5.18 -23.80 -7.66
CA ARG A 520 4.58 -24.80 -8.56
C ARG A 520 4.71 -26.24 -8.06
N THR A 521 5.70 -26.52 -7.22
CA THR A 521 5.95 -27.86 -6.66
C THR A 521 5.32 -28.07 -5.28
N ARG A 522 4.59 -27.08 -4.75
CA ARG A 522 3.78 -27.21 -3.54
C ARG A 522 2.34 -27.55 -3.94
#